data_AF-A0A4Y9ZPS3-F1
#
_entry.id   AF-A0A4Y9ZPS3-F1
#
_cell.length_a   1.000
_cell.length_b   1.000
_cell.length_c   1.000
_cell.angle_alpha   90.00
_cell.angle_beta   90.00
_cell.angle_gamma   90.00
#
_symmetry.space_group_name_H-M   'P 1'
#
loop_
_entity.id
_entity.type
_entity.pdbx_description
1 polymer ?
#
loop_
_entity_poly.entity_id
_entity_poly.type
_entity_poly.pdbx_seq_one_letter_code
_entity_poly.pdbx_strand_id
1 'polypeptide(L)'
;TLNVAMRTFMDLSDYSAAFVALHAYTALKLKPDIKTFRVVVVTLLSQVRADLYMRGPEEGGNVRWVDQFLGPEVAARLKPSDICDDMIDHLLRSGTIFVPGVTPQDSEEKETGGKSKGKGKVPTLPIMLGEIEPSKNTKWDTAPLERLLRKAMLARMEDIECSEDEAVFAAVKEAQAEMLPKVGPKMLEALEKLLEKQTQEKEGDA
;
A
#
# COMPACT_ATOMS: atom_id res chain seq x y z
N THR A 1 -8.51 -16.17 -14.00
CA THR A 1 -9.44 -15.03 -14.09
C THR A 1 -8.94 -13.92 -13.19
N LEU A 2 -9.12 -12.65 -13.56
CA LEU A 2 -8.54 -11.49 -12.85
C LEU A 2 -9.01 -11.40 -11.38
N ASN A 3 -10.24 -11.83 -11.09
CA ASN A 3 -10.77 -11.95 -9.72
C ASN A 3 -9.95 -12.90 -8.84
N VAL A 4 -9.43 -14.00 -9.40
CA VAL A 4 -8.63 -14.98 -8.66
C VAL A 4 -7.27 -14.37 -8.33
N ALA A 5 -6.63 -13.72 -9.32
CA ALA A 5 -5.37 -13.02 -9.09
C ALA A 5 -5.52 -11.92 -8.03
N MET A 6 -6.57 -11.10 -8.11
CA MET A 6 -6.89 -10.09 -7.10
C MET A 6 -6.99 -10.70 -5.70
N ARG A 7 -7.74 -11.81 -5.54
CA ARG A 7 -7.86 -12.50 -4.26
C ARG A 7 -6.51 -12.99 -3.76
N THR A 8 -5.74 -13.66 -4.60
CA THR A 8 -4.41 -14.15 -4.24
C THR A 8 -3.47 -13.03 -3.81
N PHE A 9 -3.45 -11.90 -4.52
CA PHE A 9 -2.62 -10.75 -4.13
C PHE A 9 -3.09 -10.11 -2.82
N MET A 10 -4.40 -9.97 -2.61
CA MET A 10 -4.93 -9.47 -1.34
C MET A 10 -4.60 -10.41 -0.18
N ASP A 11 -4.72 -11.73 -0.35
CA ASP A 11 -4.41 -12.73 0.67
C ASP A 11 -2.92 -12.74 1.05
N LEU A 12 -2.03 -12.42 0.10
CA LEU A 12 -0.60 -12.23 0.32
C LEU A 12 -0.24 -10.81 0.79
N SER A 13 -1.24 -9.94 0.95
CA SER A 13 -1.09 -8.51 1.21
C SER A 13 -0.20 -7.77 0.21
N ASP A 14 -0.04 -8.30 -1.02
CA ASP A 14 0.71 -7.65 -2.11
C ASP A 14 -0.17 -6.60 -2.79
N TYR A 15 -0.30 -5.45 -2.12
CA TYR A 15 -1.16 -4.36 -2.57
C TYR A 15 -0.70 -3.76 -3.92
N SER A 16 0.60 -3.84 -4.22
CA SER A 16 1.17 -3.41 -5.50
C SER A 16 0.68 -4.29 -6.65
N ALA A 17 0.77 -5.61 -6.49
CA ALA A 17 0.25 -6.55 -7.49
C ALA A 17 -1.28 -6.48 -7.59
N ALA A 18 -1.99 -6.32 -6.46
CA ALA A 18 -3.43 -6.09 -6.44
C ALA A 18 -3.83 -4.81 -7.20
N PHE A 19 -3.06 -3.73 -7.04
CA PHE A 19 -3.29 -2.47 -7.74
C PHE A 19 -3.08 -2.61 -9.26
N VAL A 20 -2.03 -3.30 -9.69
CA VAL A 20 -1.80 -3.62 -11.12
C VAL A 20 -2.93 -4.49 -11.67
N ALA A 21 -3.38 -5.50 -10.91
CA ALA A 21 -4.53 -6.32 -11.30
C ALA A 21 -5.81 -5.48 -11.42
N LEU A 22 -6.01 -4.48 -10.56
CA LEU A 22 -7.14 -3.55 -10.67
C LEU A 22 -7.07 -2.72 -11.95
N HIS A 23 -5.89 -2.19 -12.28
CA HIS A 23 -5.67 -1.45 -13.53
C HIS A 23 -5.93 -2.29 -14.79
N ALA A 24 -5.66 -3.60 -14.72
CA ALA A 24 -5.98 -4.50 -15.82
C ALA A 24 -7.48 -4.59 -16.10
N TYR A 25 -8.38 -4.39 -15.11
CA TYR A 25 -9.82 -4.29 -15.39
C TYR A 25 -10.10 -3.10 -16.31
N THR A 26 -9.56 -1.93 -15.97
CA THR A 26 -9.74 -0.70 -16.75
C THR A 26 -9.15 -0.84 -18.15
N ALA A 27 -7.93 -1.37 -18.27
CA ALA A 27 -7.25 -1.58 -19.56
C ALA A 27 -8.04 -2.53 -20.47
N LEU A 28 -8.59 -3.61 -19.92
CA LEU A 28 -9.38 -4.60 -20.66
C LEU A 28 -10.86 -4.22 -20.78
N LYS A 29 -11.27 -3.04 -20.29
CA LYS A 29 -12.68 -2.59 -20.21
C LYS A 29 -13.59 -3.58 -19.48
N LEU A 30 -13.02 -4.39 -18.59
CA LEU A 30 -13.73 -5.26 -17.67
C LEU A 30 -14.19 -4.43 -16.47
N LYS A 31 -15.22 -4.91 -15.77
CA LYS A 31 -15.70 -4.25 -14.55
C LYS A 31 -15.45 -5.13 -13.35
N PRO A 32 -14.98 -4.56 -12.23
CA PRO A 32 -14.93 -5.30 -10.98
C PRO A 32 -16.36 -5.72 -10.61
N ASP A 33 -16.50 -6.97 -10.16
CA ASP A 33 -17.75 -7.48 -9.64
C ASP A 33 -17.87 -7.15 -8.14
N ILE A 34 -19.05 -7.39 -7.58
CA ILE A 34 -19.32 -7.20 -6.14
C ILE A 34 -18.35 -8.03 -5.28
N LYS A 35 -17.92 -9.20 -5.79
CA LYS A 35 -16.99 -10.09 -5.09
C LYS A 35 -15.60 -9.47 -5.01
N THR A 36 -15.15 -8.74 -6.03
CA THR A 36 -13.89 -8.00 -6.05
C THR A 36 -13.88 -6.93 -4.96
N PHE A 37 -14.94 -6.12 -4.85
CA PHE A 37 -15.05 -5.12 -3.79
C PHE A 37 -15.01 -5.77 -2.41
N ARG A 38 -15.82 -6.83 -2.22
CA ARG A 38 -15.88 -7.55 -0.95
C ARG A 38 -14.53 -8.12 -0.55
N VAL A 39 -13.83 -8.78 -1.48
CA VAL A 39 -12.48 -9.34 -1.22
C VAL A 39 -11.54 -8.23 -0.77
N VAL A 40 -11.45 -7.12 -1.52
CA VAL A 40 -10.52 -6.04 -1.17
C VAL A 40 -10.83 -5.46 0.20
N VAL A 41 -12.09 -5.10 0.46
CA VAL A 41 -12.46 -4.43 1.71
C VAL A 41 -12.35 -5.36 2.91
N VAL A 42 -12.84 -6.59 2.81
CA VAL A 42 -12.78 -7.56 3.92
C VAL A 42 -11.33 -7.88 4.27
N THR A 43 -10.46 -8.07 3.27
CA THR A 43 -9.04 -8.33 3.55
C THR A 43 -8.36 -7.13 4.21
N LEU A 44 -8.64 -5.90 3.76
CA LEU A 44 -8.11 -4.70 4.41
C LEU A 44 -8.60 -4.55 5.85
N LEU A 45 -9.89 -4.74 6.12
CA LEU A 45 -10.43 -4.69 7.48
C LEU A 45 -9.88 -5.82 8.36
N SER A 46 -9.67 -7.01 7.80
CA SER A 46 -9.01 -8.11 8.49
C SER A 46 -7.57 -7.75 8.85
N GLN A 47 -6.84 -7.09 7.95
CA GLN A 47 -5.48 -6.61 8.21
C GLN A 47 -5.48 -5.55 9.31
N VAL A 48 -6.37 -4.55 9.24
CA VAL A 48 -6.56 -3.55 10.32
C VAL A 48 -6.78 -4.26 11.65
N ARG A 49 -7.67 -5.26 11.69
CA ARG A 49 -7.98 -6.01 12.91
C ARG A 49 -6.78 -6.79 13.45
N ALA A 50 -6.04 -7.45 12.57
CA ALA A 50 -4.84 -8.20 12.93
C ALA A 50 -3.76 -7.26 13.50
N ASP A 51 -3.53 -6.13 12.86
CA ASP A 51 -2.57 -5.10 13.29
C ASP A 51 -2.92 -4.54 14.68
N LEU A 52 -4.22 -4.34 14.96
CA LEU A 52 -4.68 -3.95 16.29
C LEU A 52 -4.53 -5.04 17.35
N TYR A 53 -4.58 -6.33 16.98
CA TYR A 53 -4.40 -7.46 17.92
C TYR A 53 -2.94 -7.77 18.23
N MET A 54 -2.03 -7.59 17.27
CA MET A 54 -0.60 -7.84 17.46
C MET A 54 0.03 -6.90 18.49
N ARG A 55 -0.70 -5.86 18.92
CA ARG A 55 -0.23 -4.89 19.90
C ARG A 55 -0.34 -5.39 21.35
N GLY A 56 0.82 -5.51 22.00
CA GLY A 56 0.97 -5.30 23.45
C GLY A 56 1.10 -3.80 23.77
N PRO A 57 0.72 -3.34 24.98
CA PRO A 57 0.72 -1.93 25.35
C PRO A 57 2.09 -1.22 25.37
N GLU A 58 3.21 -1.93 25.24
CA GLU A 58 4.53 -1.40 25.66
C GLU A 58 5.63 -1.30 24.60
N GLU A 59 5.44 -1.75 23.36
CA GLU A 59 6.51 -1.64 22.35
C GLU A 59 6.48 -0.28 21.66
N GLY A 60 7.35 0.60 22.15
CA GLY A 60 7.53 1.96 21.68
C GLY A 60 8.14 2.06 20.28
N GLY A 61 7.68 3.06 19.53
CA GLY A 61 8.43 3.68 18.45
C GLY A 61 7.92 3.43 17.04
N ASN A 62 7.50 2.21 16.71
CA ASN A 62 7.17 1.91 15.31
C ASN A 62 5.79 2.46 14.92
N VAL A 63 5.78 3.22 13.83
CA VAL A 63 4.57 3.68 13.15
C VAL A 63 3.79 2.45 12.71
N ARG A 64 2.54 2.28 13.16
CA ARG A 64 1.75 1.10 12.81
C ARG A 64 1.25 1.20 11.37
N TRP A 65 1.13 0.08 10.68
CA TRP A 65 0.47 0.04 9.38
C TRP A 65 -0.95 0.64 9.47
N VAL A 66 -1.70 0.34 10.55
CA VAL A 66 -3.02 0.93 10.78
C VAL A 66 -2.99 2.44 11.00
N ASP A 67 -1.93 2.99 11.64
CA ASP A 67 -1.78 4.43 11.84
C ASP A 67 -1.62 5.14 10.50
N GLN A 68 -0.86 4.55 9.56
CA GLN A 68 -0.71 5.12 8.23
C GLN A 68 -1.93 4.88 7.34
N PHE A 69 -2.52 3.70 7.45
CA PHE A 69 -3.68 3.35 6.64
C PHE A 69 -4.93 4.12 7.04
N LEU A 70 -5.14 4.41 8.32
CA LEU A 70 -6.35 5.11 8.80
C LEU A 70 -6.10 6.54 9.25
N GLY A 71 -4.87 6.89 9.59
CA GLY A 71 -4.50 8.09 10.32
C GLY A 71 -4.28 7.77 11.80
N PRO A 72 -3.26 8.35 12.45
CA PRO A 72 -2.91 8.03 13.84
C PRO A 72 -4.03 8.37 14.82
N GLU A 73 -4.80 9.43 14.56
CA GLU A 73 -5.93 9.82 15.41
C GLU A 73 -7.06 8.79 15.43
N VAL A 74 -7.37 8.22 14.26
CA VAL A 74 -8.39 7.19 14.08
C VAL A 74 -7.91 5.88 14.71
N ALA A 75 -6.67 5.49 14.39
CA ALA A 75 -6.05 4.27 14.87
C ALA A 75 -5.77 4.26 16.39
N ALA A 76 -5.61 5.42 17.03
CA ALA A 76 -5.47 5.53 18.48
C ALA A 76 -6.78 5.23 19.23
N ARG A 77 -7.93 5.48 18.59
CA ARG A 77 -9.26 5.31 19.20
C ARG A 77 -9.92 3.98 18.85
N LEU A 78 -9.51 3.37 17.74
CA LEU A 78 -10.11 2.16 17.21
C LEU A 78 -9.68 0.92 18.01
N LYS A 79 -10.66 0.15 18.50
CA LYS A 79 -10.43 -1.17 19.10
C LYS A 79 -10.75 -2.28 18.10
N PRO A 80 -10.17 -3.49 18.24
CA PRO A 80 -10.52 -4.63 17.39
C PRO A 80 -12.02 -4.97 17.40
N SER A 81 -12.73 -4.69 18.50
CA SER A 81 -14.18 -4.90 18.65
C SER A 81 -15.03 -3.91 17.86
N ASP A 82 -14.46 -2.76 17.50
CA ASP A 82 -15.18 -1.69 16.83
C ASP A 82 -15.24 -1.94 15.31
N ILE A 83 -14.48 -2.93 14.82
CA ILE A 83 -14.45 -3.33 13.42
C ILE A 83 -15.72 -4.13 13.09
N CYS A 84 -16.74 -3.42 12.61
CA CYS A 84 -18.01 -3.98 12.16
C CYS A 84 -18.23 -3.77 10.65
N ASP A 85 -19.22 -4.46 10.12
CA ASP A 85 -19.54 -4.42 8.69
C ASP A 85 -19.96 -3.01 8.22
N ASP A 86 -20.54 -2.17 9.09
CA ASP A 86 -20.94 -0.78 8.74
C ASP A 86 -19.74 0.08 8.31
N MET A 87 -18.53 -0.26 8.77
CA MET A 87 -17.31 0.44 8.36
C MET A 87 -16.97 0.21 6.88
N ILE A 88 -17.48 -0.87 6.26
CA ILE A 88 -17.28 -1.18 4.84
C ILE A 88 -17.81 -0.04 3.97
N ASP A 89 -19.02 0.45 4.28
CA ASP A 89 -19.66 1.51 3.51
C ASP A 89 -18.92 2.84 3.65
N HIS A 90 -18.46 3.16 4.87
CA HIS A 90 -17.64 4.34 5.10
C HIS A 90 -16.31 4.26 4.35
N LEU A 91 -15.60 3.15 4.49
CA LEU A 91 -14.29 2.94 3.86
C LEU A 91 -14.38 3.04 2.32
N LEU A 92 -15.41 2.47 1.71
CA LEU A 92 -15.63 2.59 0.26
C LEU A 92 -15.99 4.01 -0.18
N ARG A 93 -16.81 4.74 0.58
CA ARG A 93 -17.26 6.08 0.19
C ARG A 93 -16.18 7.13 0.36
N SER A 94 -15.54 7.20 1.53
CA SER A 94 -14.56 8.25 1.85
C SER A 94 -13.11 7.81 1.67
N GLY A 95 -12.81 6.51 1.69
CA GLY A 95 -11.42 6.03 1.83
C GLY A 95 -10.84 6.28 3.23
N THR A 96 -11.68 6.68 4.18
CA THR A 96 -11.35 6.90 5.59
C THR A 96 -12.37 6.18 6.45
N ILE A 97 -11.96 5.76 7.64
CA ILE A 97 -12.88 5.18 8.62
C ILE A 97 -13.48 6.32 9.44
N PHE A 98 -14.81 6.34 9.56
CA PHE A 98 -15.49 7.24 10.48
C PHE A 98 -15.35 6.71 11.90
N VAL A 99 -14.77 7.51 12.80
CA VAL A 99 -14.73 7.22 14.23
C VAL A 99 -15.67 8.20 14.94
N PRO A 100 -16.69 7.72 15.68
CA PRO A 100 -17.55 8.58 16.47
C PRO A 100 -16.74 9.49 17.40
N GLY A 101 -17.00 10.79 17.35
CA GLY A 101 -16.28 11.80 18.15
C GLY A 101 -14.99 12.35 17.53
N VAL A 102 -14.65 11.94 16.29
CA VAL A 102 -13.76 12.69 15.41
C VAL A 102 -14.64 13.37 14.36
N THR A 103 -15.22 14.52 14.71
CA THR A 103 -15.77 15.40 13.68
C THR A 103 -14.57 15.93 12.88
N PRO A 104 -14.51 15.75 11.55
CA PRO A 104 -13.48 16.39 10.73
C PRO A 104 -13.56 17.90 11.00
N GLN A 105 -12.60 18.42 11.76
CA GLN A 105 -12.78 19.68 12.48
C GLN A 105 -12.93 20.90 11.55
N ASP A 106 -12.63 20.76 10.25
CA ASP A 106 -12.70 21.87 9.29
C ASP A 106 -13.23 21.47 7.90
N SER A 107 -13.94 20.34 7.76
CA SER A 107 -14.65 20.02 6.51
C SER A 107 -16.12 20.38 6.61
N GLU A 108 -16.41 21.63 6.98
CA GLU A 108 -17.60 22.31 6.48
C GLU A 108 -17.43 22.51 4.97
N GLU A 109 -17.46 21.40 4.22
CA GLU A 109 -17.92 21.45 2.84
C GLU A 109 -19.38 21.89 2.92
N LYS A 110 -19.57 23.22 2.97
CA LYS A 110 -20.79 23.84 2.47
C LYS A 110 -21.10 23.12 1.18
N GLU A 111 -22.17 22.33 1.20
CA GLU A 111 -22.85 21.81 0.02
C GLU A 111 -23.33 23.02 -0.79
N THR A 112 -22.39 23.75 -1.38
CA THR A 112 -22.66 24.69 -2.44
C THR A 112 -23.26 23.81 -3.52
N GLY A 113 -24.52 24.10 -3.87
CA GLY A 113 -25.38 23.29 -4.74
C GLY A 113 -24.91 23.15 -6.20
N GLY A 114 -23.60 23.03 -6.42
CA GLY A 114 -23.02 22.54 -7.64
C GLY A 114 -23.48 21.10 -7.85
N LYS A 115 -24.26 20.89 -8.92
CA LYS A 115 -24.65 19.58 -9.43
C LYS A 115 -23.45 18.64 -9.38
N SER A 116 -23.36 17.81 -8.33
CA SER A 116 -22.25 16.89 -8.16
C SER A 116 -22.23 15.99 -9.38
N LYS A 117 -21.21 16.14 -10.21
CA LYS A 117 -20.98 15.27 -11.36
C LYS A 117 -20.76 13.87 -10.78
N GLY A 118 -21.82 13.06 -10.85
CA GLY A 118 -21.90 11.64 -10.50
C GLY A 118 -20.96 11.19 -9.40
N LYS A 119 -21.41 11.22 -8.13
CA LYS A 119 -20.76 10.42 -7.07
C LYS A 119 -20.64 8.99 -7.59
N GLY A 120 -19.41 8.47 -7.62
CA GLY A 120 -19.14 7.17 -8.21
C GLY A 120 -20.00 6.08 -7.58
N LYS A 121 -20.47 5.13 -8.38
CA LYS A 121 -21.31 4.02 -7.91
C LYS A 121 -20.41 2.99 -7.22
N VAL A 122 -20.58 2.87 -5.91
CA VAL A 122 -19.99 1.82 -5.08
C VAL A 122 -21.07 0.87 -4.57
N PRO A 123 -20.79 -0.44 -4.48
CA PRO A 123 -21.70 -1.36 -3.85
C PRO A 123 -21.81 -1.03 -2.36
N THR A 124 -23.02 -1.05 -1.83
CA THR A 124 -23.25 -0.94 -0.38
C THR A 124 -23.10 -2.31 0.28
N LEU A 125 -22.93 -2.32 1.60
CA LEU A 125 -22.83 -3.54 2.38
C LEU A 125 -23.98 -4.54 2.11
N PRO A 126 -25.28 -4.14 2.16
CA PRO A 126 -26.37 -5.06 1.83
C PRO A 126 -26.26 -5.67 0.42
N ILE A 127 -25.74 -4.92 -0.54
CA ILE A 127 -25.50 -5.41 -1.92
C ILE A 127 -24.34 -6.42 -1.93
N MET A 128 -23.28 -6.19 -1.14
CA MET A 128 -22.14 -7.11 -1.02
C MET A 128 -22.48 -8.41 -0.29
N LEU A 129 -23.41 -8.34 0.67
CA LEU A 129 -23.95 -9.50 1.39
C LEU A 129 -25.01 -10.26 0.58
N GLY A 130 -25.54 -9.65 -0.49
CA GLY A 130 -26.58 -10.25 -1.33
C GLY A 130 -27.99 -10.10 -0.78
N GLU A 131 -28.19 -9.23 0.21
CA GLU A 131 -29.49 -8.89 0.76
C GLU A 131 -30.32 -8.06 -0.22
N ILE A 132 -29.64 -7.22 -1.01
CA ILE A 132 -30.24 -6.41 -2.07
C ILE A 132 -29.64 -6.82 -3.41
N GLU A 133 -30.49 -7.23 -4.34
CA GLU A 133 -30.05 -7.54 -5.70
C GLU A 133 -29.71 -6.25 -6.46
N PRO A 134 -28.49 -6.10 -6.99
CA PRO A 134 -28.13 -4.93 -7.79
C PRO A 134 -28.92 -4.91 -9.10
N SER A 135 -29.16 -3.72 -9.67
CA SER A 135 -29.75 -3.67 -11.01
C SER A 135 -28.85 -4.40 -12.01
N LYS A 136 -29.43 -5.17 -12.95
CA LYS A 136 -28.71 -6.06 -13.89
C LYS A 136 -27.62 -5.35 -14.71
N ASN A 137 -27.74 -4.04 -14.88
CA ASN A 137 -26.82 -3.21 -15.67
C ASN A 137 -26.00 -2.23 -14.81
N THR A 138 -25.93 -2.45 -13.49
CA THR A 138 -25.12 -1.61 -12.60
C THR A 138 -23.65 -1.75 -12.96
N LYS A 139 -22.99 -0.61 -13.15
CA LYS A 139 -21.55 -0.52 -13.34
C LYS A 139 -20.97 0.08 -12.06
N TRP A 140 -20.01 -0.61 -11.46
CA TRP A 140 -19.29 -0.14 -10.27
C TRP A 140 -18.00 0.55 -10.68
N ASP A 141 -17.67 1.63 -9.99
CA ASP A 141 -16.47 2.41 -10.30
C ASP A 141 -15.24 1.83 -9.60
N THR A 142 -14.10 1.77 -10.30
CA THR A 142 -12.84 1.24 -9.75
C THR A 142 -12.14 2.23 -8.81
N ALA A 143 -12.38 3.53 -8.98
CA ALA A 143 -11.65 4.59 -8.29
C ALA A 143 -11.61 4.44 -6.74
N PRO A 144 -12.68 4.01 -6.06
CA PRO A 144 -12.64 3.75 -4.62
C PRO A 144 -11.69 2.62 -4.23
N LEU A 145 -11.65 1.54 -5.00
CA LEU A 145 -10.71 0.45 -4.77
C LEU A 145 -9.27 0.88 -5.06
N GLU A 146 -9.05 1.64 -6.14
CA GLU A 146 -7.73 2.19 -6.46
C GLU A 146 -7.21 3.08 -5.31
N ARG A 147 -8.08 3.93 -4.77
CA ARG A 147 -7.75 4.79 -3.62
C ARG A 147 -7.38 3.97 -2.39
N LEU A 148 -8.15 2.94 -2.05
CA LEU A 148 -7.86 2.07 -0.90
C LEU A 148 -6.56 1.31 -1.07
N LEU A 149 -6.30 0.73 -2.25
CA LEU A 149 -5.07 -0.01 -2.51
C LEU A 149 -3.84 0.90 -2.47
N ARG A 150 -3.90 2.10 -3.06
CA ARG A 150 -2.80 3.09 -2.94
C ARG A 150 -2.50 3.43 -1.49
N LYS A 151 -3.55 3.65 -0.69
CA LYS A 151 -3.38 3.95 0.74
C LYS A 151 -2.74 2.78 1.49
N ALA A 152 -3.17 1.55 1.20
CA ALA A 152 -2.59 0.33 1.77
C ALA A 152 -1.11 0.12 1.36
N MET A 153 -0.76 0.44 0.11
CA MET A 153 0.63 0.44 -0.38
C MET A 153 1.48 1.43 0.40
N LEU A 154 1.05 2.70 0.49
CA LEU A 154 1.77 3.75 1.21
C LEU A 154 1.98 3.38 2.69
N ALA A 155 0.94 2.86 3.33
CA ALA A 155 1.01 2.42 4.71
C ALA A 155 2.02 1.28 4.96
N ARG A 156 2.44 0.56 3.90
CA ARG A 156 3.43 -0.51 3.98
C ARG A 156 4.84 -0.06 3.59
N MET A 157 4.99 1.09 2.93
CA MET A 157 6.29 1.57 2.47
C MET A 157 7.11 2.23 3.58
N GLU A 158 6.48 2.78 4.61
CA GLU A 158 7.18 3.49 5.70
C GLU A 158 7.89 2.57 6.71
N ASP A 159 7.64 1.25 6.68
CA ASP A 159 8.50 0.29 7.39
C ASP A 159 9.92 0.23 6.80
N ILE A 160 10.10 0.77 5.59
CA ILE A 160 11.41 0.99 4.98
C ILE A 160 11.84 2.40 5.38
N GLU A 161 12.30 2.55 6.62
CA GLU A 161 13.12 3.69 7.04
C GLU A 161 14.46 3.70 6.28
N CYS A 162 14.47 3.56 4.95
CA CYS A 162 15.60 4.07 4.19
C CYS A 162 15.49 5.58 4.31
N SER A 163 16.36 6.17 5.12
CA SER A 163 16.57 7.61 5.04
C SER A 163 16.82 7.98 3.58
N GLU A 164 16.46 9.21 3.18
CA GLU A 164 16.74 9.67 1.82
C GLU A 164 18.22 9.43 1.45
N ASP A 165 19.12 9.55 2.43
CA ASP A 165 20.54 9.24 2.28
C ASP A 165 20.81 7.76 1.99
N GLU A 166 20.10 6.83 2.63
CA GLU A 166 20.27 5.40 2.40
C GLU A 166 19.70 4.97 1.05
N ALA A 167 18.57 5.56 0.63
CA ALA A 167 18.00 5.34 -0.70
C ALA A 167 18.92 5.89 -1.81
N VAL A 168 19.47 7.10 -1.62
CA VAL A 168 20.47 7.68 -2.53
C VAL A 168 21.75 6.84 -2.53
N PHE A 169 22.21 6.38 -1.37
CA PHE A 169 23.39 5.52 -1.26
C PHE A 169 23.21 4.20 -2.00
N ALA A 170 22.04 3.55 -1.85
CA ALA A 170 21.70 2.32 -2.55
C ALA A 170 21.69 2.54 -4.08
N ALA A 171 21.05 3.63 -4.55
CA ALA A 171 21.00 3.97 -5.97
C ALA A 171 22.40 4.29 -6.55
N VAL A 172 23.24 5.04 -5.82
CA VAL A 172 24.62 5.33 -6.23
C VAL A 172 25.46 4.05 -6.29
N LYS A 173 25.30 3.15 -5.31
CA LYS A 173 26.00 1.87 -5.27
C LYS A 173 25.62 0.97 -6.45
N GLU A 174 24.33 0.91 -6.79
CA GLU A 174 23.84 0.17 -7.96
C GLU A 174 24.38 0.78 -9.26
N ALA A 175 24.30 2.10 -9.43
CA ALA A 175 24.84 2.79 -10.60
C ALA A 175 26.37 2.60 -10.73
N GLN A 176 27.12 2.64 -9.61
CA GLN A 176 28.56 2.34 -9.61
C GLN A 176 28.83 0.90 -10.04
N ALA A 177 28.04 -0.08 -9.60
CA ALA A 177 28.19 -1.47 -10.00
C ALA A 177 27.94 -1.68 -11.50
N GLU A 178 27.05 -0.88 -12.11
CA GLU A 178 26.78 -0.92 -13.55
C GLU A 178 27.84 -0.17 -14.39
N MET A 179 28.32 0.97 -13.89
CA MET A 179 29.29 1.83 -14.60
C MET A 179 30.74 1.33 -14.52
N LEU A 180 31.07 0.47 -13.56
CA LEU A 180 32.38 -0.15 -13.51
C LEU A 180 32.48 -1.23 -14.61
N PRO A 181 33.49 -1.17 -15.49
CA PRO A 181 33.70 -2.22 -16.47
C PRO A 181 33.85 -3.54 -15.71
N LYS A 182 33.11 -4.58 -16.12
CA LYS A 182 33.15 -5.90 -15.47
C LYS A 182 34.58 -6.43 -15.58
N VAL A 183 35.36 -6.21 -14.53
CA VAL A 183 36.75 -6.62 -14.44
C VAL A 183 36.74 -8.12 -14.27
N GLY A 184 37.16 -8.86 -15.31
CA GLY A 184 37.29 -10.31 -15.21
C GLY A 184 38.30 -10.68 -14.11
N PRO A 185 38.19 -11.88 -13.51
CA PRO A 185 39.02 -12.30 -12.38
C PRO A 185 40.52 -12.19 -12.66
N LYS A 186 40.94 -12.41 -13.92
CA LYS A 186 42.34 -12.25 -14.35
C LYS A 186 42.86 -10.82 -14.26
N MET A 187 41.99 -9.82 -14.48
CA MET A 187 42.37 -8.41 -14.40
C MET A 187 42.39 -7.92 -12.95
N LEU A 188 41.58 -8.51 -12.06
CA LEU A 188 41.69 -8.31 -10.60
C LEU A 188 43.01 -8.88 -10.06
N GLU A 189 43.37 -10.12 -10.40
CA GLU A 189 44.67 -10.70 -10.01
C GLU A 189 45.87 -9.89 -10.51
N ALA A 190 45.76 -9.30 -11.71
CA ALA A 190 46.80 -8.43 -12.26
C ALA A 190 46.90 -7.09 -11.51
N LEU A 191 45.77 -6.51 -11.09
CA LEU A 191 45.72 -5.29 -10.28
C LEU A 191 46.26 -5.52 -8.87
N GLU A 192 45.93 -6.65 -8.23
CA GLU A 192 46.48 -7.01 -6.92
C GLU A 192 48.00 -7.17 -6.96
N LYS A 193 48.53 -7.89 -7.97
CA LYS A 193 49.99 -8.04 -8.14
C LYS A 193 50.70 -6.71 -8.39
N LEU A 194 50.05 -5.76 -9.08
CA LEU A 194 50.61 -4.42 -9.30
C LEU A 194 50.62 -3.60 -8.01
N LEU A 195 49.56 -3.67 -7.20
CA LEU A 195 49.51 -3.02 -5.89
C LEU A 195 50.56 -3.59 -4.95
N GLU A 196 50.68 -4.92 -4.83
CA GLU A 196 51.72 -5.57 -4.02
C GLU A 196 53.12 -5.11 -4.42
N LYS A 197 53.40 -5.05 -5.73
CA LYS A 197 54.69 -4.58 -6.24
C LYS A 197 54.98 -3.11 -5.88
N GLN A 198 53.99 -2.22 -6.00
CA GLN A 198 54.16 -0.81 -5.61
C GLN A 198 54.38 -0.61 -4.11
N THR A 199 53.82 -1.50 -3.28
CA THR A 199 54.01 -1.45 -1.83
C THR A 199 55.42 -1.88 -1.45
N GLN A 200 55.94 -2.94 -2.09
CA GLN A 200 57.32 -3.40 -1.91
C GLN A 200 58.36 -2.38 -2.40
N GLU A 201 58.08 -1.68 -3.52
CA GLU A 201 58.97 -0.64 -4.03
C GLU A 201 59.07 0.58 -3.09
N LYS A 202 57.99 0.92 -2.36
CA LYS A 202 58.01 2.02 -1.38
C LYS A 202 58.72 1.67 -0.08
N GLU A 203 58.71 0.40 0.33
CA GLU A 203 59.41 -0.06 1.54
C GLU A 203 60.92 -0.23 1.32
N GLY A 204 61.39 -0.35 0.08
CA GLY A 204 62.81 -0.49 -0.24
C GLY A 204 63.63 0.82 -0.26
N ASP A 205 62.97 1.97 -0.29
CA ASP A 205 63.59 3.30 -0.37
C ASP A 205 63.61 4.06 0.99
N ALA A 206 63.19 3.41 2.07
CA ALA A 206 63.19 3.94 3.45
C ALA A 206 64.31 3.32 4.30
#